data_AF-A0AAN6UUU0-F1
#
_entry.id   AF-A0AAN6UUU0-F1
#
_cell.length_a   1.000
_cell.length_b   1.000
_cell.length_c   1.000
_cell.angle_alpha   90.00
_cell.angle_beta   90.00
_cell.angle_gamma   90.00
#
_symmetry.space_group_name_H-M   'P 1'
#
loop_
_entity.id
_entity.type
_entity.pdbx_description
1 polymer ?
#
loop_
_entity_poly.entity_id
_entity_poly.type
_entity_poly.pdbx_seq_one_letter_code
_entity_poly.pdbx_strand_id
1 'polypeptide(L)'
;MAESKNWGVGVVVLAIKVLVRGTWHVSLSESATAPERKSLSQAFLNCAEVISYSGEYSVPEVFGWAEEDGQGFLYMELVDAPTLTRCWGQLGEEGRVELCRELGGMVRAWRGLVQQQGGRGGYIGSVTKLPSNDIRLGCRPHLHSPWLGPRAVENLHDICYIELKPDTPETLTALTAITFTHNDLAPCNVLVRPSPGIPGTPPRVAAVIDWAQAGWYPACWEWCKAELTDMPLGEGMSREEQAEWKEKYLPLAVEALPDEGVFWPWKRFAVTYS
;
A
#
# COMPACT_ATOMS: atom_id res chain seq x y z
N MET A 1 -21.49 4.42 -30.04
CA MET A 1 -20.92 3.33 -30.86
C MET A 1 -19.44 3.31 -30.56
N ALA A 2 -19.02 2.49 -29.60
CA ALA A 2 -17.61 2.27 -29.30
C ALA A 2 -17.21 0.94 -29.96
N GLU A 3 -16.19 1.00 -30.81
CA GLU A 3 -15.68 -0.15 -31.57
C GLU A 3 -15.00 -1.14 -30.62
N SER A 4 -15.53 -2.36 -30.55
CA SER A 4 -14.91 -3.48 -29.85
C SER A 4 -13.69 -3.96 -30.64
N LYS A 5 -12.48 -3.66 -30.19
CA LYS A 5 -11.28 -4.36 -30.64
C LYS A 5 -11.16 -5.69 -29.91
N ASN A 6 -11.22 -6.76 -30.68
CA ASN A 6 -11.13 -8.13 -30.24
C ASN A 6 -9.66 -8.45 -29.89
N TRP A 7 -9.31 -8.43 -28.60
CA TRP A 7 -8.00 -8.83 -28.12
C TRP A 7 -8.04 -10.33 -27.78
N GLY A 8 -7.62 -11.15 -28.75
CA GLY A 8 -7.48 -12.57 -28.56
C GLY A 8 -6.47 -12.92 -27.47
N VAL A 9 -6.85 -13.91 -26.66
CA VAL A 9 -6.02 -14.72 -25.77
C VAL A 9 -5.60 -14.06 -24.44
N GLY A 10 -6.31 -14.43 -23.37
CA GLY A 10 -5.77 -14.46 -22.00
C GLY A 10 -5.84 -13.18 -21.16
N VAL A 11 -7.03 -12.58 -21.01
CA VAL A 11 -7.25 -11.49 -20.04
C VAL A 11 -7.81 -12.10 -18.75
N VAL A 12 -6.99 -12.14 -17.70
CA VAL A 12 -7.42 -12.56 -16.35
C VAL A 12 -7.95 -11.32 -15.61
N VAL A 13 -9.21 -11.42 -15.21
CA VAL A 13 -9.96 -10.44 -14.41
C VAL A 13 -9.41 -10.42 -12.99
N LEU A 14 -9.17 -9.24 -12.41
CA LEU A 14 -9.10 -9.09 -10.96
C LEU A 14 -9.87 -7.83 -10.52
N ALA A 15 -11.08 -8.06 -10.04
CA ALA A 15 -11.50 -7.48 -8.78
C ALA A 15 -10.85 -8.36 -7.69
N ILE A 16 -10.14 -7.76 -6.72
CA ILE A 16 -9.40 -8.46 -5.66
C ILE A 16 -10.22 -9.65 -5.15
N LYS A 17 -9.80 -10.89 -5.47
CA LYS A 17 -10.27 -12.11 -4.80
C LYS A 17 -9.26 -13.26 -4.92
N VAL A 18 -8.85 -13.66 -3.73
CA VAL A 18 -8.00 -14.76 -3.30
C VAL A 18 -8.49 -16.13 -3.81
N LEU A 19 -7.67 -16.86 -4.57
CA LEU A 19 -8.00 -18.17 -5.16
C LEU A 19 -8.00 -19.30 -4.11
N VAL A 20 -9.15 -19.87 -3.73
CA VAL A 20 -9.23 -21.12 -2.95
C VAL A 20 -9.94 -22.20 -3.78
N ARG A 21 -9.23 -23.29 -4.09
CA ARG A 21 -9.77 -24.55 -4.67
C ARG A 21 -10.57 -24.44 -5.98
N GLY A 22 -9.99 -23.77 -6.98
CA GLY A 22 -10.34 -24.00 -8.40
C GLY A 22 -11.75 -23.61 -8.84
N THR A 23 -12.49 -22.81 -8.07
CA THR A 23 -13.80 -22.27 -8.48
C THR A 23 -13.82 -20.76 -8.25
N TRP A 24 -14.09 -20.00 -9.31
CA TRP A 24 -14.17 -18.53 -9.28
C TRP A 24 -15.51 -18.08 -8.70
N HIS A 25 -15.49 -17.31 -7.63
CA HIS A 25 -16.68 -16.66 -7.07
C HIS A 25 -16.53 -15.13 -7.11
N VAL A 26 -17.06 -14.49 -8.15
CA VAL A 26 -17.19 -13.02 -8.23
C VAL A 26 -18.27 -12.58 -7.23
N SER A 27 -17.96 -11.64 -6.33
CA SER A 27 -19.03 -10.93 -5.60
C SER A 27 -19.33 -9.67 -6.39
N LEU A 28 -20.54 -9.59 -6.90
CA LEU A 28 -21.08 -8.45 -7.61
C LEU A 28 -21.32 -7.33 -6.59
N SER A 29 -20.77 -6.15 -6.86
CA SER A 29 -21.30 -4.89 -6.33
C SER A 29 -22.07 -4.27 -7.50
N GLU A 30 -23.38 -4.10 -7.38
CA GLU A 30 -24.29 -3.79 -8.49
C GLU A 30 -24.19 -2.36 -9.06
N SER A 31 -23.23 -1.54 -8.62
CA SER A 31 -22.95 -0.23 -9.24
C SER A 31 -21.69 0.40 -8.64
N ALA A 32 -20.71 0.81 -9.46
CA ALA A 32 -19.65 1.71 -8.99
C ALA A 32 -20.09 3.17 -9.12
N THR A 33 -20.05 3.84 -7.98
CA THR A 33 -20.38 5.26 -7.86
C THR A 33 -19.26 6.14 -8.42
N ALA A 34 -19.50 7.44 -8.67
CA ALA A 34 -18.46 8.37 -9.14
C ALA A 34 -17.17 8.41 -8.27
N PRO A 35 -17.23 8.23 -6.93
CA PRO A 35 -16.06 8.03 -6.08
C PRO A 35 -15.21 6.80 -6.45
N GLU A 36 -15.83 5.68 -6.82
CA GLU A 36 -15.12 4.45 -7.19
C GLU A 36 -14.37 4.59 -8.52
N ARG A 37 -14.90 5.36 -9.47
CA ARG A 37 -14.21 5.70 -10.73
C ARG A 37 -12.91 6.47 -10.49
N LYS A 38 -12.95 7.44 -9.57
CA LYS A 38 -11.75 8.19 -9.17
C LYS A 38 -10.71 7.27 -8.54
N SER A 39 -11.14 6.36 -7.68
CA SER A 39 -10.27 5.38 -7.00
C SER A 39 -9.48 4.50 -7.99
N LEU A 40 -10.13 3.97 -9.03
CA LEU A 40 -9.46 3.08 -10.01
C LEU A 40 -8.50 3.80 -10.94
N SER A 41 -8.88 4.99 -11.43
CA SER A 41 -7.96 5.83 -12.19
C SER A 41 -6.73 6.22 -11.35
N GLN A 42 -6.93 6.42 -10.04
CA GLN A 42 -5.85 6.75 -9.12
C GLN A 42 -4.94 5.55 -8.84
N ALA A 43 -5.52 4.37 -8.62
CA ALA A 43 -4.76 3.13 -8.47
C ALA A 43 -3.88 2.84 -9.70
N PHE A 44 -4.42 3.01 -10.91
CA PHE A 44 -3.65 2.92 -12.16
C PHE A 44 -2.44 3.86 -12.15
N LEU A 45 -2.66 5.14 -11.82
CA LEU A 45 -1.61 6.15 -11.82
C LEU A 45 -0.57 5.91 -10.71
N ASN A 46 -1.00 5.41 -9.56
CA ASN A 46 -0.11 5.04 -8.46
C ASN A 46 0.81 3.89 -8.86
N CYS A 47 0.26 2.83 -9.46
CA CYS A 47 1.06 1.73 -9.99
C CYS A 47 2.02 2.22 -11.08
N ALA A 48 1.54 3.02 -12.03
CA ALA A 48 2.36 3.56 -13.12
C ALA A 48 3.53 4.40 -12.61
N GLU A 49 3.32 5.22 -11.57
CA GLU A 49 4.39 5.98 -10.92
C GLU A 49 5.44 5.03 -10.35
N VAL A 50 5.07 4.03 -9.56
CA VAL A 50 6.03 3.08 -8.98
C VAL A 50 6.78 2.29 -10.06
N ILE A 51 6.07 1.82 -11.09
CA ILE A 51 6.65 1.09 -12.23
C ILE A 51 7.68 1.94 -12.97
N SER A 52 7.42 3.24 -13.16
CA SER A 52 8.35 4.15 -13.84
C SER A 52 9.70 4.31 -13.14
N TYR A 53 9.75 3.97 -11.84
CA TYR A 53 10.96 4.03 -11.03
C TYR A 53 11.54 2.65 -10.69
N SER A 54 10.76 1.57 -10.80
CA SER A 54 11.25 0.22 -10.55
C SER A 54 11.98 -0.33 -11.79
N GLY A 55 13.26 0.00 -11.91
CA GLY A 55 14.13 -0.60 -12.92
C GLY A 55 14.37 -2.10 -12.71
N GLU A 56 14.11 -2.66 -11.52
CA GLU A 56 14.45 -4.06 -11.22
C GLU A 56 13.47 -4.89 -10.36
N TYR A 57 12.44 -4.36 -9.67
CA TYR A 57 11.58 -5.25 -8.84
C TYR A 57 10.10 -4.86 -8.71
N SER A 58 9.26 -5.80 -9.17
CA SER A 58 8.10 -6.41 -8.48
C SER A 58 6.89 -5.52 -8.14
N VAL A 59 6.40 -4.72 -9.10
CA VAL A 59 4.99 -4.28 -9.16
C VAL A 59 4.39 -4.85 -10.43
N PRO A 60 3.16 -5.40 -10.42
CA PRO A 60 2.54 -5.93 -11.63
C PRO A 60 2.43 -4.85 -12.71
N GLU A 61 2.82 -5.16 -13.94
CA GLU A 61 2.62 -4.24 -15.07
C GLU A 61 1.15 -3.88 -15.20
N VAL A 62 0.81 -2.60 -15.36
CA VAL A 62 -0.58 -2.18 -15.51
C VAL A 62 -0.89 -1.87 -16.96
N PHE A 63 -1.80 -2.62 -17.55
CA PHE A 63 -2.18 -2.52 -18.96
C PHE A 63 -3.25 -1.44 -19.21
N GLY A 64 -4.08 -1.15 -18.21
CA GLY A 64 -5.15 -0.17 -18.34
C GLY A 64 -6.24 -0.34 -17.30
N TRP A 65 -7.32 0.40 -17.45
CA TRP A 65 -8.54 0.24 -16.68
C TRP A 65 -9.77 0.48 -17.57
N ALA A 66 -10.91 -0.10 -17.20
CA ALA A 66 -12.19 0.09 -17.89
C ALA A 66 -13.34 0.20 -16.89
N GLU A 67 -14.48 0.66 -17.40
CA GLU A 67 -15.76 0.63 -16.70
C GLU A 67 -16.76 -0.13 -17.56
N GLU A 68 -17.42 -1.13 -16.98
CA GLU A 68 -18.45 -1.94 -17.62
C GLU A 68 -19.59 -2.18 -16.63
N ASP A 69 -20.83 -1.90 -17.04
CA ASP A 69 -22.04 -1.98 -16.20
C ASP A 69 -21.94 -1.26 -14.86
N GLY A 70 -21.27 -0.11 -14.90
CA GLY A 70 -20.99 0.70 -13.73
C GLY A 70 -19.93 0.09 -12.83
N GLN A 71 -19.40 -1.11 -13.06
CA GLN A 71 -18.26 -1.66 -12.32
C GLN A 71 -16.96 -1.19 -12.96
N GLY A 72 -15.96 -0.87 -12.16
CA GLY A 72 -14.65 -0.55 -12.68
C GLY A 72 -13.65 -1.70 -12.55
N PHE A 73 -12.75 -1.80 -13.53
CA PHE A 73 -11.79 -2.89 -13.69
C PHE A 73 -10.40 -2.32 -13.91
N LEU A 74 -9.40 -2.85 -13.19
CA LEU A 74 -7.99 -2.59 -13.41
C LEU A 74 -7.37 -3.83 -14.07
N TYR A 75 -6.72 -3.64 -15.22
CA TYR A 75 -6.03 -4.71 -15.94
C TYR A 75 -4.54 -4.61 -15.66
N MET A 76 -3.97 -5.67 -15.11
CA MET A 76 -2.56 -5.74 -14.76
C MET A 76 -2.01 -7.16 -14.94
N GLU A 77 -0.69 -7.29 -14.92
CA GLU A 77 0.03 -8.55 -14.98
C GLU A 77 -0.47 -9.51 -13.90
N LEU A 78 -0.73 -10.75 -14.31
CA LEU A 78 -0.98 -11.83 -13.36
C LEU A 78 0.35 -12.36 -12.84
N VAL A 79 0.70 -12.00 -11.62
CA VAL A 79 1.85 -12.59 -10.92
C VAL A 79 1.40 -13.89 -10.26
N ASP A 80 1.78 -15.02 -10.84
CA ASP A 80 1.46 -16.37 -10.31
C ASP A 80 2.32 -16.69 -9.07
N ALA A 81 1.89 -16.18 -7.92
CA ALA A 81 2.53 -16.39 -6.63
C ALA A 81 1.50 -16.30 -5.49
N PRO A 82 1.65 -17.10 -4.42
CA PRO A 82 0.84 -16.94 -3.22
C PRO A 82 1.17 -15.63 -2.46
N THR A 83 0.21 -15.12 -1.69
CA THR A 83 0.46 -14.04 -0.75
C THR A 83 1.32 -14.51 0.42
N LEU A 84 2.03 -13.59 1.06
CA LEU A 84 2.82 -13.85 2.26
C LEU A 84 1.94 -14.41 3.39
N THR A 85 0.72 -13.89 3.54
CA THR A 85 -0.28 -14.43 4.48
C THR A 85 -0.53 -15.92 4.27
N ARG A 86 -0.62 -16.39 3.02
CA ARG A 86 -0.94 -17.78 2.69
C ARG A 86 0.22 -18.73 2.94
N CYS A 87 1.45 -18.29 2.72
CA CYS A 87 2.63 -19.11 2.93
C CYS A 87 3.31 -18.88 4.29
N TRP A 88 2.80 -17.97 5.14
CA TRP A 88 3.45 -17.59 6.40
C TRP A 88 3.85 -18.78 7.27
N GLY A 89 2.91 -19.69 7.52
CA GLY A 89 3.15 -20.90 8.32
C GLY A 89 4.12 -21.92 7.69
N GLN A 90 4.43 -21.78 6.40
CA GLN A 90 5.37 -22.64 5.67
C GLN A 90 6.78 -22.05 5.63
N LEU A 91 6.92 -20.75 5.91
CA LEU A 91 8.20 -20.06 5.94
C LEU A 91 8.87 -20.28 7.30
N GLY A 92 10.11 -20.77 7.29
CA GLY A 92 10.98 -20.74 8.46
C GLY A 92 11.37 -19.31 8.83
N GLU A 93 11.85 -19.11 10.06
CA GLU A 93 12.23 -17.79 10.58
C GLU A 93 13.23 -17.05 9.68
N GLU A 94 14.27 -17.73 9.20
CA GLU A 94 15.27 -17.16 8.30
C GLU A 94 14.62 -16.61 7.02
N GLY A 95 13.74 -17.39 6.38
CA GLY A 95 13.04 -16.96 5.17
C GLY A 95 12.08 -15.79 5.42
N ARG A 96 11.40 -15.74 6.57
CA ARG A 96 10.57 -14.59 6.96
C ARG A 96 11.41 -13.32 7.12
N VAL A 97 12.56 -13.44 7.78
CA VAL A 97 13.50 -12.32 7.98
C VAL A 97 14.06 -11.82 6.65
N GLU A 98 14.48 -12.71 5.76
CA GLU A 98 15.02 -12.35 4.45
C GLU A 98 13.99 -11.64 3.57
N LEU A 99 12.76 -12.17 3.51
CA LEU A 99 11.65 -11.53 2.78
C LEU A 99 11.36 -10.13 3.30
N CYS A 100 11.35 -9.93 4.61
CA CYS A 100 11.05 -8.62 5.18
C CYS A 100 12.19 -7.62 4.98
N ARG A 101 13.45 -8.08 4.95
CA ARG A 101 14.60 -7.25 4.56
C ARG A 101 14.55 -6.86 3.09
N GLU A 102 14.18 -7.79 2.21
CA GLU A 102 13.95 -7.51 0.79
C GLU A 102 12.84 -6.47 0.62
N LEU A 103 11.69 -6.69 1.29
CA LEU A 103 10.58 -5.74 1.32
C LEU A 103 11.01 -4.37 1.83
N GLY A 104 11.84 -4.31 2.88
CA GLY A 104 12.38 -3.04 3.38
C GLY A 104 13.32 -2.33 2.39
N GLY A 105 14.03 -3.09 1.55
CA GLY A 105 14.75 -2.53 0.40
C GLY A 105 13.81 -1.86 -0.58
N MET A 106 12.70 -2.51 -0.91
CA MET A 106 11.67 -1.95 -1.81
C MET A 106 11.01 -0.71 -1.18
N VAL A 107 10.65 -0.76 0.10
CA VAL A 107 10.09 0.36 0.86
C VAL A 107 11.00 1.58 0.80
N ARG A 108 12.30 1.40 1.04
CA ARG A 108 13.28 2.49 0.91
C ARG A 108 13.34 3.03 -0.52
N ALA A 109 13.24 2.17 -1.53
CA ALA A 109 13.29 2.58 -2.93
C ALA A 109 12.11 3.49 -3.30
N TRP A 110 10.86 3.09 -2.99
CA TRP A 110 9.71 3.93 -3.30
C TRP A 110 9.60 5.16 -2.38
N ARG A 111 10.11 5.12 -1.15
CA ARG A 111 10.20 6.33 -0.30
C ARG A 111 11.21 7.35 -0.84
N GLY A 112 12.16 6.91 -1.65
CA GLY A 112 13.12 7.76 -2.35
C GLY A 112 12.57 8.47 -3.59
N LEU A 113 11.30 8.24 -3.95
CA LEU A 113 10.65 8.94 -5.06
C LEU A 113 10.55 10.43 -4.79
N VAL A 114 10.68 11.23 -5.86
CA VAL A 114 10.65 12.70 -5.78
C VAL A 114 9.37 13.23 -6.42
N GLN A 115 8.68 14.12 -5.71
CA GLN A 115 7.49 14.78 -6.23
C GLN A 115 7.81 15.68 -7.43
N GLN A 116 7.43 15.24 -8.63
CA GLN A 116 7.58 16.03 -9.85
C GLN A 116 6.72 17.31 -9.83
N GLN A 117 5.56 17.27 -9.17
CA GLN A 117 4.60 18.41 -9.11
C GLN A 117 4.58 19.14 -7.75
N GLY A 118 5.58 18.92 -6.91
CA GLY A 118 5.63 19.38 -5.51
C GLY A 118 5.84 20.88 -5.31
N GLY A 119 6.42 21.59 -6.28
CA GLY A 119 6.87 22.97 -6.07
C GLY A 119 7.85 23.09 -4.88
N ARG A 120 7.98 24.27 -4.28
CA ARG A 120 8.94 24.54 -3.18
C ARG A 120 8.60 23.88 -1.82
N GLY A 121 7.43 23.26 -1.66
CA GLY A 121 6.97 22.76 -0.35
C GLY A 121 6.29 21.40 -0.36
N GLY A 122 6.23 20.73 -1.53
CA GLY A 122 5.54 19.47 -1.68
C GLY A 122 4.01 19.56 -1.49
N TYR A 123 3.37 18.41 -1.54
CA TYR A 123 1.97 18.23 -1.18
C TYR A 123 1.70 16.85 -0.57
N ILE A 124 0.67 16.75 0.26
CA ILE A 124 0.12 15.45 0.71
C ILE A 124 -1.10 15.14 -0.14
N GLY A 125 -1.18 13.95 -0.73
CA GLY A 125 -2.25 13.57 -1.63
C GLY A 125 -1.82 12.52 -2.65
N SER A 126 -2.66 12.29 -3.65
CA SER A 126 -2.38 11.30 -4.68
C SER A 126 -1.26 11.73 -5.64
N VAL A 127 -0.73 10.82 -6.48
CA VAL A 127 0.32 11.12 -7.47
C VAL A 127 -0.02 12.31 -8.39
N THR A 128 -1.30 12.53 -8.67
CA THR A 128 -1.80 13.60 -9.53
C THR A 128 -2.24 14.84 -8.76
N LYS A 129 -1.78 14.99 -7.50
CA LYS A 129 -2.14 16.10 -6.63
C LYS A 129 -3.65 16.20 -6.38
N LEU A 130 -4.35 15.07 -6.48
CA LEU A 130 -5.74 14.93 -6.09
C LEU A 130 -5.82 14.58 -4.59
N PRO A 131 -7.03 14.66 -4.01
CA PRO A 131 -7.32 14.09 -2.70
C PRO A 131 -6.67 12.74 -2.43
N SER A 132 -6.20 12.56 -1.19
CA SER A 132 -5.74 11.27 -0.71
C SER A 132 -6.88 10.25 -0.77
N ASN A 133 -6.55 9.04 -1.20
CA ASN A 133 -7.48 7.89 -1.20
C ASN A 133 -7.36 7.06 0.09
N ASP A 134 -6.71 7.57 1.13
CA ASP A 134 -6.61 6.89 2.41
C ASP A 134 -8.00 6.79 3.05
N ILE A 135 -8.44 5.56 3.28
CA ILE A 135 -9.73 5.27 3.92
C ILE A 135 -9.85 5.88 5.32
N ARG A 136 -8.73 6.08 6.03
CA ARG A 136 -8.70 6.73 7.36
C ARG A 136 -8.98 8.23 7.28
N LEU A 137 -8.75 8.85 6.13
CA LEU A 137 -9.17 10.21 5.81
C LEU A 137 -10.56 10.23 5.13
N GLY A 138 -10.96 9.11 4.51
CA GLY A 138 -12.24 8.81 3.83
C GLY A 138 -13.48 9.46 4.43
N CYS A 139 -13.71 9.22 5.72
CA CYS A 139 -14.91 9.69 6.42
C CYS A 139 -14.90 11.20 6.74
N ARG A 140 -13.87 11.94 6.33
CA ARG A 140 -13.66 13.36 6.66
C ARG A 140 -13.42 14.16 5.39
N PRO A 141 -14.48 14.56 4.67
CA PRO A 141 -14.36 15.28 3.38
C PRO A 141 -13.53 16.56 3.45
N HIS A 142 -13.46 17.21 4.63
CA HIS A 142 -12.64 18.40 4.88
C HIS A 142 -11.14 18.10 4.99
N LEU A 143 -10.75 16.84 5.21
CA LEU A 143 -9.36 16.37 5.28
C LEU A 143 -8.89 15.71 3.98
N HIS A 144 -9.81 15.53 3.02
CA HIS A 144 -9.53 14.96 1.70
C HIS A 144 -8.83 15.92 0.75
N SER A 145 -8.71 17.22 1.04
CA SER A 145 -7.99 18.11 0.13
C SER A 145 -6.51 17.72 0.03
N PRO A 146 -5.87 17.84 -1.16
CA PRO A 146 -4.41 17.82 -1.16
C PRO A 146 -3.92 18.92 -0.23
N TRP A 147 -3.03 18.56 0.70
CA TRP A 147 -2.45 19.52 1.63
C TRP A 147 -1.27 20.17 0.92
N LEU A 148 -1.36 21.48 0.68
CA LEU A 148 -0.40 22.19 -0.15
C LEU A 148 0.54 23.04 0.68
N GLY A 149 1.79 23.12 0.21
CA GLY A 149 2.76 24.09 0.70
C GLY A 149 3.56 23.61 1.91
N PRO A 150 4.49 24.44 2.38
CA PRO A 150 5.55 24.04 3.31
C PRO A 150 5.05 23.67 4.71
N ARG A 151 3.76 23.92 5.01
CA ARG A 151 3.12 23.59 6.29
C ARG A 151 2.13 22.42 6.19
N ALA A 152 2.10 21.72 5.05
CA ALA A 152 1.13 20.66 4.79
C ALA A 152 1.18 19.55 5.85
N VAL A 153 2.40 19.16 6.24
CA VAL A 153 2.64 18.08 7.19
C VAL A 153 2.28 18.50 8.60
N GLU A 154 2.68 19.69 9.01
CA GLU A 154 2.35 20.26 10.32
C GLU A 154 0.84 20.41 10.49
N ASN A 155 0.14 20.93 9.48
CA ASN A 155 -1.31 21.06 9.53
C ASN A 155 -2.01 19.70 9.65
N LEU A 156 -1.52 18.67 8.93
CA LEU A 156 -2.08 17.33 9.04
C LEU A 156 -1.76 16.69 10.39
N HIS A 157 -0.54 16.88 10.91
CA HIS A 157 -0.12 16.39 12.22
C HIS A 157 -0.95 17.02 13.34
N ASP A 158 -1.19 18.34 13.30
CA ASP A 158 -2.04 19.05 14.27
C ASP A 158 -3.44 18.42 14.35
N ILE A 159 -4.01 18.07 13.20
CA ILE A 159 -5.34 17.43 13.10
C ILE A 159 -5.32 15.98 13.60
N CYS A 160 -4.21 15.28 13.40
CA CYS A 160 -4.01 13.93 13.90
C CYS A 160 -3.56 13.90 15.38
N TYR A 161 -3.42 15.07 16.01
CA TYR A 161 -2.84 15.24 17.35
C TYR A 161 -1.43 14.63 17.48
N ILE A 162 -0.70 14.53 16.37
CA ILE A 162 0.68 14.04 16.35
C ILE A 162 1.58 15.14 16.92
N GLU A 163 2.19 14.85 18.06
CA GLU A 163 3.16 15.72 18.71
C GLU A 163 4.55 15.13 18.52
N LEU A 164 5.27 15.63 17.51
CA LEU A 164 6.67 15.29 17.35
C LEU A 164 7.49 16.03 18.41
N LYS A 165 8.09 15.27 19.33
CA LYS A 165 9.14 15.74 20.24
C LYS A 165 10.47 15.10 19.88
N PRO A 166 11.02 15.38 18.70
CA PRO A 166 12.24 14.72 18.27
C PRO A 166 13.43 15.23 19.07
N ASP A 167 14.34 14.32 19.40
CA ASP A 167 15.57 14.65 20.12
C ASP A 167 16.52 15.53 19.30
N THR A 168 16.37 15.53 17.96
CA THR A 168 17.17 16.34 17.05
C THR A 168 16.37 16.93 15.88
N PRO A 169 16.81 18.05 15.28
CA PRO A 169 16.21 18.62 14.06
C PRO A 169 16.21 17.66 12.86
N GLU A 170 17.19 16.76 12.76
CA GLU A 170 17.27 15.76 11.70
C GLU A 170 16.14 14.74 11.83
N THR A 171 15.87 14.27 13.05
CA THR A 171 14.73 13.39 13.34
C THR A 171 13.41 14.09 13.07
N LEU A 172 13.27 15.39 13.39
CA LEU A 172 12.09 16.17 13.00
C LEU A 172 11.91 16.18 11.48
N THR A 173 12.99 16.44 10.74
CA THR A 173 12.99 16.53 9.28
C THR A 173 12.62 15.18 8.65
N ALA A 174 13.16 14.09 9.17
CA ALA A 174 12.87 12.74 8.70
C ALA A 174 11.38 12.37 8.93
N LEU A 175 10.83 12.68 10.10
CA LEU A 175 9.43 12.38 10.45
C LEU A 175 8.42 13.29 9.76
N THR A 176 8.84 14.50 9.36
CA THR A 176 8.00 15.46 8.65
C THR A 176 8.23 15.47 7.14
N ALA A 177 9.14 14.64 6.61
CA ALA A 177 9.33 14.51 5.18
C ALA A 177 8.05 13.98 4.50
N ILE A 178 7.72 14.53 3.33
CA ILE A 178 6.68 13.95 2.49
C ILE A 178 7.33 12.88 1.60
N THR A 179 6.94 11.63 1.78
CA THR A 179 7.44 10.48 1.03
C THR A 179 6.32 9.80 0.27
N PHE A 180 6.66 9.11 -0.82
CA PHE A 180 5.70 8.21 -1.44
C PHE A 180 5.52 6.97 -0.56
N THR A 181 4.27 6.59 -0.28
CA THR A 181 3.92 5.46 0.58
C THR A 181 2.98 4.53 -0.17
N HIS A 182 3.08 3.24 0.12
CA HIS A 182 2.09 2.25 -0.31
C HIS A 182 0.75 2.50 0.39
N ASN A 183 0.82 2.89 1.67
CA ASN A 183 -0.32 3.26 2.49
C ASN A 183 -1.34 2.13 2.75
N ASP A 184 -0.93 0.89 2.51
CA ASP A 184 -1.73 -0.32 2.78
C ASP A 184 -0.84 -1.56 2.83
N LEU A 185 0.37 -1.40 3.37
CA LEU A 185 1.37 -2.47 3.35
C LEU A 185 1.04 -3.52 4.43
N ALA A 186 0.60 -4.69 3.98
CA ALA A 186 0.27 -5.84 4.82
C ALA A 186 0.70 -7.15 4.13
N PRO A 187 0.89 -8.27 4.87
CA PRO A 187 1.27 -9.54 4.26
C PRO A 187 0.34 -10.04 3.15
N CYS A 188 -0.93 -9.65 3.14
CA CYS A 188 -1.86 -10.02 2.06
C CYS A 188 -1.54 -9.34 0.73
N ASN A 189 -0.82 -8.21 0.78
CA ASN A 189 -0.44 -7.37 -0.35
C ASN A 189 0.99 -7.66 -0.85
N VAL A 190 1.64 -8.68 -0.28
CA VAL A 190 2.98 -9.13 -0.69
C VAL A 190 2.86 -10.52 -1.29
N LEU A 191 3.15 -10.66 -2.58
CA LEU A 191 3.25 -11.96 -3.26
C LEU A 191 4.66 -12.51 -3.10
N VAL A 192 4.79 -13.81 -2.85
CA VAL A 192 6.06 -14.48 -2.54
C VAL A 192 6.33 -15.59 -3.53
N ARG A 193 7.52 -15.61 -4.13
CA ARG A 193 8.05 -16.80 -4.81
C ARG A 193 8.67 -17.68 -3.73
N PRO A 194 8.10 -18.88 -3.46
CA PRO A 194 8.72 -19.82 -2.55
C PRO A 194 10.12 -20.17 -3.05
N SER A 195 10.98 -20.60 -2.12
CA SER A 195 12.27 -21.17 -2.49
C SER A 195 12.09 -22.20 -3.60
N PRO A 196 12.79 -22.07 -4.75
CA PRO A 196 12.91 -23.16 -5.69
C PRO A 196 13.38 -24.40 -4.90
N GLY A 197 12.97 -25.62 -5.27
CA GLY A 197 13.37 -26.86 -4.58
C GLY A 197 14.88 -27.15 -4.57
N ILE A 198 15.71 -26.16 -4.87
CA ILE A 198 17.15 -26.07 -4.75
C ILE A 198 17.49 -25.65 -3.31
N PRO A 199 18.10 -26.55 -2.51
CA PRO A 199 18.52 -26.24 -1.14
C PRO A 199 19.40 -24.98 -1.09
N GLY A 200 19.11 -24.11 -0.12
CA GLY A 200 19.88 -22.87 0.11
C GLY A 200 19.43 -21.66 -0.73
N THR A 201 18.36 -21.78 -1.54
CA THR A 201 17.79 -20.59 -2.20
C THR A 201 16.77 -19.93 -1.27
N PRO A 202 16.90 -18.65 -0.91
CA PRO A 202 15.93 -17.99 -0.05
C PRO A 202 14.62 -17.69 -0.80
N PRO A 203 13.46 -17.63 -0.10
CA PRO A 203 12.22 -17.13 -0.70
C PRO A 203 12.38 -15.65 -1.09
N ARG A 204 11.62 -15.20 -2.10
CA ARG A 204 11.75 -13.84 -2.65
C ARG A 204 10.41 -13.15 -2.84
N VAL A 205 10.39 -11.82 -2.73
CA VAL A 205 9.21 -11.02 -3.05
C VAL A 205 8.93 -11.09 -4.54
N ALA A 206 7.77 -11.64 -4.90
CA ALA A 206 7.32 -11.76 -6.28
C ALA A 206 6.77 -10.44 -6.81
N ALA A 207 5.90 -9.80 -6.01
CA ALA A 207 5.24 -8.54 -6.31
C ALA A 207 4.67 -7.91 -5.03
N VAL A 208 4.56 -6.59 -5.00
CA VAL A 208 3.72 -5.84 -4.06
C VAL A 208 2.51 -5.33 -4.83
N ILE A 209 1.32 -5.58 -4.30
CA ILE A 209 0.03 -5.31 -4.94
C ILE A 209 -0.85 -4.41 -4.09
N ASP A 210 -1.96 -3.94 -4.65
CA ASP A 210 -2.95 -3.08 -3.96
C ASP A 210 -2.45 -1.66 -3.61
N TRP A 211 -1.97 -0.96 -4.62
CA TRP A 211 -1.49 0.43 -4.53
C TRP A 211 -2.63 1.48 -4.56
N ALA A 212 -3.88 1.07 -4.32
CA ALA A 212 -5.05 1.95 -4.46
C ALA A 212 -5.05 3.14 -3.48
N GLN A 213 -4.47 2.95 -2.29
CA GLN A 213 -4.34 4.00 -1.25
C GLN A 213 -3.01 4.75 -1.31
N ALA A 214 -2.09 4.33 -2.19
CA ALA A 214 -0.76 4.89 -2.31
C ALA A 214 -0.77 6.36 -2.73
N GLY A 215 0.33 7.04 -2.44
CA GLY A 215 0.45 8.47 -2.70
C GLY A 215 1.52 9.11 -1.84
N TRP A 216 1.45 10.43 -1.72
CA TRP A 216 2.39 11.24 -0.97
C TRP A 216 1.85 11.56 0.41
N TYR A 217 2.55 11.12 1.45
CA TYR A 217 2.15 11.25 2.84
C TYR A 217 3.33 11.62 3.73
N PRO A 218 3.11 12.13 4.96
CA PRO A 218 4.17 12.24 5.94
C PRO A 218 4.87 10.89 6.12
N ALA A 219 6.19 10.90 6.32
CA ALA A 219 6.99 9.69 6.46
C ALA A 219 6.49 8.75 7.58
N CYS A 220 5.88 9.29 8.62
CA CYS A 220 5.33 8.48 9.71
C CYS A 220 4.10 7.63 9.33
N TRP A 221 3.45 7.96 8.21
CA TRP A 221 2.14 7.44 7.86
C TRP A 221 2.17 5.96 7.49
N GLU A 222 3.20 5.51 6.77
CA GLU A 222 3.36 4.09 6.38
C GLU A 222 3.46 3.18 7.60
N TRP A 223 4.30 3.54 8.59
CA TRP A 223 4.43 2.79 9.84
C TRP A 223 3.10 2.73 10.57
N CYS A 224 2.46 3.89 10.76
CA CYS A 224 1.21 3.96 11.51
C CYS A 224 0.09 3.13 10.86
N LYS A 225 0.00 3.14 9.53
CA LYS A 225 -0.96 2.33 8.78
C LYS A 225 -0.66 0.85 8.84
N ALA A 226 0.59 0.45 8.62
CA ALA A 226 0.97 -0.96 8.67
C ALA A 226 0.79 -1.56 10.07
N GLU A 227 1.12 -0.79 11.12
CA GLU A 227 0.96 -1.22 12.52
C GLU A 227 -0.53 -1.31 12.92
N LEU A 228 -1.38 -0.39 12.45
CA LEU A 228 -2.81 -0.44 12.74
C LEU A 228 -3.55 -1.53 11.96
N THR A 229 -3.11 -1.85 10.75
CA THR A 229 -3.87 -2.73 9.85
C THR A 229 -3.85 -4.17 10.36
N ASP A 230 -5.03 -4.70 10.67
CA ASP A 230 -5.24 -6.12 10.95
C ASP A 230 -5.77 -6.79 9.69
N MET A 231 -5.26 -7.98 9.39
CA MET A 231 -5.75 -8.78 8.28
C MET A 231 -7.01 -9.55 8.69
N PRO A 232 -7.97 -9.75 7.77
CA PRO A 232 -9.17 -10.54 8.04
C PRO A 232 -8.83 -11.93 8.58
N LEU A 233 -9.47 -12.32 9.68
CA LEU A 233 -9.32 -13.66 10.23
C LEU A 233 -9.88 -14.68 9.25
N GLY A 234 -9.12 -15.75 8.99
CA GLY A 234 -9.50 -16.81 8.05
C GLY A 234 -8.79 -16.76 6.70
N GLU A 235 -7.95 -15.73 6.44
CA GLU A 235 -7.19 -15.61 5.18
C GLU A 235 -5.72 -16.09 5.25
N GLY A 236 -5.32 -16.70 6.37
CA GLY A 236 -4.07 -17.49 6.44
C GLY A 236 -3.25 -17.28 7.71
N MET A 237 -3.30 -16.09 8.32
CA MET A 237 -2.58 -15.80 9.57
C MET A 237 -3.53 -15.71 10.76
N SER A 238 -3.18 -16.41 11.85
CA SER A 238 -3.85 -16.30 13.15
C SER A 238 -3.60 -14.93 13.80
N ARG A 239 -4.30 -14.62 14.90
CA ARG A 239 -4.05 -13.38 15.65
C ARG A 239 -2.63 -13.33 16.21
N GLU A 240 -2.13 -14.48 16.65
CA GLU A 240 -0.79 -14.64 17.20
C GLU A 240 0.27 -14.43 16.11
N GLU A 241 0.06 -14.98 14.91
CA GLU A 241 0.96 -14.77 13.78
C GLU A 241 0.94 -13.31 13.28
N GLN A 242 -0.23 -12.66 13.31
CA GLN A 242 -0.33 -11.24 12.99
C GLN A 242 0.39 -10.36 14.02
N ALA A 243 0.30 -10.70 15.32
CA ALA A 243 1.08 -10.04 16.36
C ALA A 243 2.58 -10.28 16.17
N GLU A 244 3.00 -11.51 15.86
CA GLU A 244 4.39 -11.86 15.54
C GLU A 244 4.91 -11.03 14.35
N TRP A 245 4.11 -10.89 13.28
CA TRP A 245 4.41 -10.03 12.14
C TRP A 245 4.72 -8.60 12.56
N LYS A 246 3.80 -7.97 13.30
CA LYS A 246 3.91 -6.56 13.72
C LYS A 246 5.12 -6.33 14.63
N GLU A 247 5.31 -7.21 15.61
CA GLU A 247 6.38 -7.06 16.60
C GLU A 247 7.77 -7.31 15.99
N LYS A 248 7.92 -8.35 15.16
CA LYS A 248 9.24 -8.87 14.78
C LYS A 248 9.65 -8.55 13.35
N TYR A 249 8.71 -8.52 12.41
CA TYR A 249 9.03 -8.52 10.97
C TYR A 249 8.67 -7.21 10.28
N LEU A 250 7.59 -6.55 10.69
CA LEU A 250 7.23 -5.23 10.18
C LEU A 250 8.37 -4.20 10.38
N PRO A 251 9.09 -4.14 11.51
CA PRO A 251 10.25 -3.25 11.68
C PRO A 251 11.41 -3.49 10.70
N LEU A 252 11.48 -4.68 10.08
CA LEU A 252 12.49 -4.98 9.06
C LEU A 252 12.09 -4.41 7.68
N ALA A 253 10.78 -4.27 7.45
CA ALA A 253 10.22 -3.76 6.21
C ALA A 253 9.98 -2.24 6.25
N VAL A 254 9.47 -1.72 7.37
CA VAL A 254 9.15 -0.31 7.56
C VAL A 254 9.86 0.19 8.81
N GLU A 255 10.46 1.37 8.73
CA GLU A 255 11.13 1.99 9.88
C GLU A 255 10.15 2.16 11.05
N ALA A 256 10.47 1.52 12.16
CA ALA A 256 9.67 1.59 13.38
C ALA A 256 9.73 2.99 13.99
N LEU A 257 8.57 3.50 14.40
CA LEU A 257 8.46 4.83 15.00
C LEU A 257 8.04 4.76 16.46
N PRO A 258 8.37 5.80 17.25
CA PRO A 258 7.94 5.87 18.63
C PRO A 258 6.42 5.80 18.76
N ASP A 259 6.00 4.98 19.71
CA ASP A 259 4.60 4.84 20.10
C ASP A 259 4.03 6.17 20.63
N GLU A 260 4.78 6.79 21.55
CA GLU A 260 4.44 8.08 22.14
C GLU A 260 4.65 9.22 21.14
N GLY A 261 3.66 10.10 21.03
CA GLY A 261 3.74 11.30 20.17
C GLY A 261 3.42 11.05 18.68
N VAL A 262 3.61 9.83 18.16
CA VAL A 262 3.33 9.50 16.74
C VAL A 262 2.21 8.48 16.60
N PHE A 263 2.47 7.21 16.95
CA PHE A 263 1.53 6.13 16.65
C PHE A 263 0.24 6.23 17.47
N TRP A 264 0.30 6.45 18.78
CA TRP A 264 -0.92 6.50 19.60
C TRP A 264 -1.86 7.66 19.25
N PRO A 265 -1.39 8.90 19.04
CA PRO A 265 -2.24 9.97 18.57
C PRO A 265 -2.82 9.71 17.17
N TRP A 266 -1.99 9.23 16.23
CA TRP A 266 -2.45 8.87 14.89
C TRP A 266 -3.50 7.77 14.94
N LYS A 267 -3.29 6.71 15.74
CA LYS A 267 -4.25 5.62 15.94
C LYS A 267 -5.55 6.14 16.52
N ARG A 268 -5.48 6.98 17.55
CA ARG A 268 -6.67 7.64 18.13
C ARG A 268 -7.42 8.39 17.04
N PHE A 269 -6.72 9.22 16.26
CA PHE A 269 -7.30 9.90 15.10
C PHE A 269 -7.96 8.89 14.15
N ALA A 270 -7.28 7.81 13.76
CA ALA A 270 -7.74 6.84 12.76
C ALA A 270 -8.99 6.04 13.20
N VAL A 271 -9.18 5.81 14.50
CA VAL A 271 -10.31 5.00 15.03
C VAL A 271 -11.45 5.84 15.61
N THR A 272 -11.28 7.14 15.84
CA THR A 272 -12.31 7.97 16.52
C THR A 272 -13.57 8.20 15.66
N TYR A 273 -13.57 7.84 14.38
CA TYR A 273 -14.72 8.03 13.48
C TYR A 273 -14.87 6.92 12.43
N SER A 274 -14.37 5.71 12.74
CA SER A 274 -14.52 4.50 11.91
C SER A 274 -15.72 3.67 12.33
#